data_AF-A0A352XF81-F1
#
_entry.id   AF-A0A352XF81-F1
#
_cell.length_a   1.000
_cell.length_b   1.000
_cell.length_c   1.000
_cell.angle_alpha   90.00
_cell.angle_beta   90.00
_cell.angle_gamma   90.00
#
_symmetry.space_group_name_H-M   'P 1'
#
loop_
_entity.id
_entity.type
_entity.pdbx_description
1 polymer ?
#
loop_
_entity_poly.entity_id
_entity_poly.type
_entity_poly.pdbx_seq_one_letter_code
_entity_poly.pdbx_strand_id
1 'polypeptide(L)'
;MENTANSAQFQITQLTAINIAKALTILVLIALAIVFGISDFRQILYLCLHVSYCLWWLLEQWFYPLRRQQLFREPVGIGGFIASLLLVGLFYSLPGYLAFVNPDPISLGVVALALPLFIFGSLINGTADIQKMTAKQYGVGLVKDGIWRFSRNINYFGDLLRYLSFSIVAGSIWAYLVPVLMALLYIQRIFQKEQSMSQKYQDYEEYAKSSSRLIPFIW
;
A
#
# COMPACT_ATOMS: atom_id res chain seq x y z
N MET A 1 -25.18 21.98 36.56
CA MET A 1 -23.80 22.17 36.06
C MET A 1 -23.40 20.90 35.34
N GLU A 2 -23.81 20.77 34.08
CA GLU A 2 -23.36 19.68 33.22
C GLU A 2 -21.99 20.07 32.67
N ASN A 3 -20.98 19.36 33.13
CA ASN A 3 -19.60 19.53 32.71
C ASN A 3 -19.40 18.71 31.42
N THR A 4 -20.01 19.15 30.30
CA THR A 4 -19.65 18.61 28.99
C THR A 4 -18.34 19.27 28.57
N ALA A 5 -17.24 18.72 29.08
CA ALA A 5 -15.94 18.92 28.47
C ALA A 5 -16.09 18.49 27.00
N ASN A 6 -16.17 19.47 26.11
CA ASN A 6 -15.81 19.35 24.72
C ASN A 6 -14.37 18.84 24.68
N SER A 7 -14.18 17.52 24.83
CA SER A 7 -12.94 16.88 24.46
C SER A 7 -12.76 17.22 22.99
N ALA A 8 -11.76 18.05 22.67
CA ALA A 8 -11.41 18.40 21.31
C ALA A 8 -11.27 17.09 20.52
N GLN A 9 -12.31 16.74 19.76
CA GLN A 9 -12.41 15.45 19.12
C GLN A 9 -11.25 15.41 18.12
N PHE A 10 -10.32 14.49 18.31
CA PHE A 10 -9.15 14.36 17.45
C PHE A 10 -9.63 14.12 15.99
N GLN A 11 -9.59 15.17 15.15
CA GLN A 11 -10.17 15.16 13.79
C GLN A 11 -9.09 15.04 12.72
N ILE A 12 -8.25 14.00 12.81
CA ILE A 12 -7.30 13.70 11.75
C ILE A 12 -7.93 12.70 10.77
N THR A 13 -7.79 12.92 9.46
CA THR A 13 -8.23 11.96 8.45
C THR A 13 -7.31 10.75 8.38
N GLN A 14 -7.84 9.60 7.98
CA GLN A 14 -7.03 8.41 7.75
C GLN A 14 -5.89 8.67 6.75
N LEU A 15 -6.12 9.48 5.70
CA LEU A 15 -5.08 9.88 4.76
C LEU A 15 -3.91 10.60 5.46
N THR A 16 -4.20 11.56 6.34
CA THR A 16 -3.18 12.28 7.11
C THR A 16 -2.40 11.32 8.02
N ALA A 17 -3.09 10.39 8.68
CA ALA A 17 -2.45 9.37 9.51
C ALA A 17 -1.48 8.49 8.69
N ILE A 18 -1.90 8.05 7.50
CA ILE A 18 -1.05 7.27 6.59
C ILE A 18 0.13 8.10 6.09
N ASN A 19 -0.06 9.38 5.75
CA ASN A 19 1.02 10.25 5.30
C ASN A 19 2.11 10.43 6.37
N ILE A 20 1.70 10.68 7.62
CA ILE A 20 2.62 10.78 8.75
C ILE A 20 3.33 9.44 8.97
N ALA A 21 2.59 8.34 8.90
CA ALA A 21 3.17 7.00 9.01
C ALA A 21 4.21 6.74 7.91
N LYS A 22 3.95 7.08 6.65
CA LYS A 22 4.90 6.92 5.53
C LYS A 22 6.15 7.79 5.71
N ALA A 23 5.99 9.02 6.20
CA ALA A 23 7.13 9.86 6.56
C ALA A 23 7.95 9.23 7.70
N LEU A 24 7.28 8.67 8.72
CA LEU A 24 7.94 7.93 9.79
C LEU A 24 8.68 6.70 9.25
N THR A 25 8.12 5.94 8.31
CA THR A 25 8.82 4.82 7.66
C THR A 25 10.12 5.28 7.01
N ILE A 26 10.09 6.40 6.27
CA ILE A 26 11.29 6.96 5.64
C ILE A 26 12.33 7.32 6.71
N LEU A 27 11.92 8.01 7.78
CA LEU A 27 12.82 8.38 8.88
C LEU A 27 13.44 7.16 9.55
N VAL A 28 12.66 6.11 9.79
CA VAL A 28 13.18 4.85 10.35
C VAL A 28 14.20 4.21 9.41
N LEU A 29 13.92 4.13 8.11
CA LEU A 29 14.85 3.54 7.13
C LEU A 29 16.15 4.35 7.01
N ILE A 30 16.08 5.69 7.06
CA ILE A 30 17.26 6.55 7.10
C ILE A 30 18.03 6.34 8.41
N ALA A 31 17.34 6.24 9.55
CA ALA A 31 17.98 5.97 10.83
C ALA A 31 18.71 4.62 10.83
N LEU A 32 18.14 3.57 10.21
CA LEU A 32 18.83 2.29 10.01
C LEU A 32 20.12 2.48 9.20
N ALA A 33 20.08 3.26 8.12
CA ALA A 33 21.26 3.56 7.31
C ALA A 33 22.36 4.29 8.09
N ILE A 34 21.98 5.18 9.00
CA ILE A 34 22.92 5.91 9.86
C ILE A 34 23.50 5.00 10.95
N VAL A 35 22.67 4.18 11.58
CA VAL A 35 23.05 3.35 12.73
C VAL A 35 23.86 2.11 12.33
N PHE A 36 23.41 1.39 11.29
CA PHE A 36 24.05 0.16 10.83
C PHE A 36 25.09 0.40 9.73
N GLY A 37 25.07 1.58 9.10
CA GLY A 37 25.86 1.85 7.90
C GLY A 37 25.30 1.15 6.66
N ILE A 38 25.92 1.44 5.53
CA ILE A 38 25.65 0.76 4.26
C ILE A 38 26.90 -0.04 3.90
N SER A 39 26.78 -1.36 3.93
CA SER A 39 27.90 -2.30 3.73
C SER A 39 27.80 -3.10 2.43
N ASP A 40 26.61 -3.22 1.86
CA ASP A 40 26.32 -4.04 0.67
C ASP A 40 25.23 -3.40 -0.22
N PHE A 41 25.13 -3.91 -1.45
CA PHE A 41 24.09 -3.52 -2.40
C PHE A 41 22.68 -3.81 -1.89
N ARG A 42 22.48 -4.79 -1.00
CA ARG A 42 21.17 -5.10 -0.40
C ARG A 42 20.51 -3.88 0.24
N GLN A 43 21.25 -3.14 1.07
CA GLN A 43 20.68 -2.00 1.81
C GLN A 43 20.38 -0.84 0.86
N ILE A 44 21.28 -0.59 -0.10
CA ILE A 44 21.08 0.44 -1.14
C ILE A 44 19.82 0.14 -1.92
N LEU A 45 19.69 -1.08 -2.45
CA LEU A 45 18.51 -1.51 -3.20
C LEU A 45 17.24 -1.39 -2.35
N TYR A 46 17.27 -1.87 -1.10
CA TYR A 46 16.12 -1.79 -0.22
C TYR A 46 15.66 -0.35 0.01
N LEU A 47 16.60 0.56 0.35
CA LEU A 47 16.32 1.98 0.52
C LEU A 47 15.73 2.58 -0.76
N CYS A 48 16.35 2.33 -1.92
CA CYS A 48 15.85 2.82 -3.20
C CYS A 48 14.41 2.39 -3.46
N LEU A 49 14.04 1.13 -3.22
CA LEU A 49 12.70 0.65 -3.49
C LEU A 49 11.68 1.17 -2.46
N HIS A 50 11.94 1.05 -1.16
CA HIS A 50 10.95 1.39 -0.14
C HIS A 50 10.82 2.91 0.06
N VAL A 51 11.94 3.65 0.11
CA VAL A 51 11.88 5.11 0.25
C VAL A 51 11.24 5.74 -0.99
N SER A 52 11.58 5.30 -2.20
CA SER A 52 10.94 5.85 -3.42
C SER A 52 9.43 5.57 -3.45
N TYR A 53 8.99 4.40 -3.00
CA TYR A 53 7.56 4.11 -2.86
C TYR A 53 6.86 5.05 -1.87
N CYS A 54 7.44 5.27 -0.68
CA CYS A 54 6.88 6.20 0.30
C CYS A 54 6.90 7.65 -0.20
N LEU A 55 7.97 8.07 -0.87
CA LEU A 55 8.06 9.39 -1.50
C LEU A 55 7.02 9.55 -2.60
N TRP A 56 6.85 8.55 -3.47
CA TRP A 56 5.84 8.56 -4.52
C TRP A 56 4.43 8.72 -3.94
N TRP A 57 4.10 7.99 -2.87
CA TRP A 57 2.81 8.14 -2.16
C TRP A 57 2.56 9.58 -1.68
N LEU A 58 3.60 10.26 -1.19
CA LEU A 58 3.48 11.65 -0.72
C LEU A 58 3.40 12.64 -1.89
N LEU A 59 4.20 12.42 -2.94
CA LEU A 59 4.26 13.28 -4.12
C LEU A 59 3.03 13.16 -5.01
N GLU A 60 2.46 11.96 -5.18
CA GLU A 60 1.29 11.75 -6.04
C GLU A 60 0.08 12.59 -5.60
N GLN A 61 -0.02 12.90 -4.31
CA GLN A 61 -1.10 13.72 -3.76
C GLN A 61 -0.97 15.19 -4.18
N TRP A 62 0.25 15.65 -4.44
CA TRP A 62 0.51 16.98 -4.98
C TRP A 62 0.26 17.02 -6.49
N PHE A 63 0.72 16.01 -7.23
CA PHE A 63 0.46 15.90 -8.68
C PHE A 63 -1.02 15.69 -9.02
N TYR A 64 -1.75 14.94 -8.21
CA TYR A 64 -3.15 14.57 -8.44
C TYR A 64 -4.06 15.01 -7.26
N PRO A 65 -4.30 16.33 -7.11
CA PRO A 65 -5.06 16.86 -5.97
C PRO A 65 -6.52 16.36 -5.94
N LEU A 66 -7.13 16.09 -7.10
CA LEU A 66 -8.46 15.49 -7.18
C LEU A 66 -8.49 14.07 -6.60
N ARG A 67 -7.42 13.29 -6.81
CA ARG A 67 -7.30 11.94 -6.21
C ARG A 67 -7.17 12.04 -4.70
N ARG A 68 -6.32 12.95 -4.21
CA ARG A 68 -6.18 13.26 -2.78
C ARG A 68 -7.55 13.56 -2.14
N GLN A 69 -8.45 14.22 -2.86
CA GLN A 69 -9.77 14.54 -2.34
C GLN A 69 -10.69 13.33 -2.16
N GLN A 70 -10.40 12.21 -2.81
CA GLN A 70 -11.21 10.99 -2.81
C GLN A 70 -10.61 9.87 -1.93
N LEU A 71 -9.37 10.01 -1.47
CA LEU A 71 -8.66 8.98 -0.69
C LEU A 71 -8.87 9.15 0.82
N PHE A 72 -9.29 8.07 1.49
CA PHE A 72 -9.22 7.89 2.95
C PHE A 72 -9.62 9.12 3.78
N ARG A 73 -10.78 9.71 3.46
CA ARG A 73 -11.31 10.93 4.08
C ARG A 73 -11.96 10.71 5.44
N GLU A 74 -12.21 9.46 5.80
CA GLU A 74 -12.84 9.11 7.06
C GLU A 74 -11.98 9.61 8.25
N PRO A 75 -12.59 10.27 9.25
CA PRO A 75 -11.88 10.68 10.44
C PRO A 75 -11.43 9.44 11.23
N VAL A 76 -10.23 9.50 11.78
CA VAL A 76 -9.70 8.45 12.66
C VAL A 76 -9.52 9.01 14.06
N GLY A 77 -10.01 8.27 15.05
CA GLY A 77 -9.71 8.56 16.45
C GLY A 77 -8.24 8.27 16.78
N ILE A 78 -7.83 8.65 18.00
CA ILE A 78 -6.45 8.47 18.50
C ILE A 78 -5.96 7.02 18.33
N GLY A 79 -6.81 6.03 18.62
CA GLY A 79 -6.46 4.61 18.45
C GLY A 79 -6.15 4.24 16.99
N GLY A 80 -6.94 4.70 16.02
CA GLY A 80 -6.69 4.45 14.60
C GLY A 80 -5.45 5.18 14.07
N PHE A 81 -5.18 6.37 14.60
CA PHE A 81 -3.96 7.12 14.32
C PHE A 81 -2.71 6.38 14.84
N ILE A 82 -2.70 5.97 16.11
CA ILE A 82 -1.61 5.19 16.71
C ILE A 82 -1.41 3.88 15.96
N ALA A 83 -2.49 3.16 15.64
CA ALA A 83 -2.42 1.93 14.86
C ALA A 83 -1.78 2.16 13.48
N SER A 84 -2.06 3.30 12.82
CA SER A 84 -1.43 3.65 11.55
C SER A 84 0.08 3.89 11.69
N LEU A 85 0.51 4.57 12.75
CA LEU A 85 1.93 4.79 13.03
C LEU A 85 2.66 3.47 13.35
N LEU A 86 2.06 2.62 14.18
CA LEU A 86 2.65 1.34 14.53
C LEU A 86 2.70 0.39 13.33
N LEU A 87 1.63 0.30 12.55
CA LEU A 87 1.54 -0.62 11.42
C LEU A 87 2.31 -0.11 10.20
N VAL A 88 1.96 1.07 9.70
CA VAL A 88 2.54 1.63 8.47
C VAL A 88 3.84 2.35 8.75
N GLY A 89 4.00 2.99 9.90
CA GLY A 89 5.22 3.72 10.23
C GLY A 89 6.35 2.82 10.69
N LEU A 90 6.08 1.89 11.62
CA LEU A 90 7.09 1.02 12.22
C LEU A 90 7.11 -0.37 11.61
N PHE A 91 6.01 -1.12 11.67
CA PHE A 91 5.99 -2.54 11.25
C PHE A 91 6.32 -2.72 9.76
N TYR A 92 5.89 -1.80 8.89
CA TYR A 92 6.31 -1.81 7.48
C TYR A 92 7.83 -1.71 7.29
N SER A 93 8.56 -1.08 8.21
CA SER A 93 10.02 -0.99 8.12
C SER A 93 10.73 -2.30 8.51
N LEU A 94 10.01 -3.33 8.98
CA LEU A 94 10.56 -4.63 9.39
C LEU A 94 11.42 -5.29 8.30
N PRO A 95 11.00 -5.42 7.02
CA PRO A 95 11.86 -5.97 5.99
C PRO A 95 13.10 -5.11 5.75
N GLY A 96 13.03 -3.80 6.03
CA GLY A 96 14.17 -2.89 5.94
C GLY A 96 15.18 -3.17 7.03
N TYR A 97 14.73 -3.23 8.28
CA TYR A 97 15.58 -3.68 9.39
C TYR A 97 16.25 -5.02 9.07
N LEU A 98 15.47 -6.00 8.59
CA LEU A 98 15.98 -7.30 8.21
C LEU A 98 16.98 -7.23 7.04
N ALA A 99 16.77 -6.35 6.07
CA ALA A 99 17.74 -6.12 4.99
C ALA A 99 19.06 -5.52 5.51
N PHE A 100 19.01 -4.65 6.53
CA PHE A 100 20.19 -4.04 7.13
C PHE A 100 21.02 -5.00 7.97
N VAL A 101 20.36 -5.89 8.73
CA VAL A 101 21.04 -6.87 9.58
C VAL A 101 21.34 -8.20 8.89
N ASN A 102 20.96 -8.34 7.61
CA ASN A 102 21.28 -9.54 6.84
C ASN A 102 22.78 -9.55 6.50
N PRO A 103 23.57 -10.52 7.00
CA PRO A 103 25.00 -10.58 6.74
C PRO A 103 25.30 -11.08 5.32
N ASP A 104 24.34 -11.72 4.66
CA ASP A 104 24.55 -12.36 3.36
C ASP A 104 24.46 -11.31 2.24
N PRO A 105 25.47 -11.24 1.36
CA PRO A 105 25.42 -10.35 0.21
C PRO A 105 24.24 -10.71 -0.68
N ILE A 106 23.63 -9.70 -1.30
CA ILE A 106 22.49 -9.94 -2.19
C ILE A 106 22.93 -10.67 -3.47
N SER A 107 22.23 -11.75 -3.83
CA SER A 107 22.50 -12.48 -5.07
C SER A 107 21.84 -11.80 -6.27
N LEU A 108 22.42 -11.97 -7.47
CA LEU A 108 21.81 -11.49 -8.71
C LEU A 108 20.41 -12.08 -8.95
N GLY A 109 20.17 -13.32 -8.51
CA GLY A 109 18.85 -13.95 -8.60
C GLY A 109 17.79 -13.22 -7.76
N VAL A 110 18.14 -12.77 -6.56
CA VAL A 110 17.26 -11.96 -5.70
C VAL A 110 16.95 -10.63 -6.38
N VAL A 111 17.95 -9.95 -6.96
CA VAL A 111 17.75 -8.68 -7.69
C VAL A 111 16.86 -8.88 -8.91
N ALA A 112 17.13 -9.92 -9.71
CA ALA A 112 16.39 -10.26 -10.92
C ALA A 112 14.91 -10.61 -10.64
N LEU A 113 14.59 -11.11 -9.45
CA LEU A 113 13.21 -11.38 -9.04
C LEU A 113 12.54 -10.15 -8.42
N ALA A 114 13.24 -9.44 -7.53
CA ALA A 114 12.67 -8.31 -6.78
C ALA A 114 12.33 -7.11 -7.69
N LEU A 115 13.25 -6.73 -8.58
CA LEU A 115 13.06 -5.52 -9.41
C LEU A 115 11.81 -5.60 -10.29
N PRO A 116 11.56 -6.68 -11.05
CA PRO A 116 10.32 -6.81 -11.81
C PRO A 116 9.07 -6.76 -10.93
N LEU A 117 9.08 -7.40 -9.75
CA LEU A 117 7.93 -7.37 -8.85
C LEU A 117 7.62 -5.95 -8.37
N PHE A 118 8.64 -5.18 -8.01
CA PHE A 118 8.47 -3.78 -7.63
C PHE A 118 7.98 -2.92 -8.79
N ILE A 119 8.61 -3.04 -9.96
CA ILE A 119 8.31 -2.23 -11.15
C ILE A 119 6.89 -2.53 -11.64
N PHE A 120 6.57 -3.79 -11.93
CA PHE A 120 5.24 -4.17 -12.38
C PHE A 120 4.19 -3.94 -11.30
N GLY A 121 4.50 -4.19 -10.02
CA GLY A 121 3.60 -3.87 -8.91
C GLY A 121 3.25 -2.39 -8.86
N SER A 122 4.25 -1.52 -9.00
CA SER A 122 4.07 -0.06 -9.04
C SER A 122 3.27 0.39 -10.26
N LEU A 123 3.61 -0.13 -11.45
CA LEU A 123 2.88 0.19 -12.69
C LEU A 123 1.43 -0.25 -12.59
N ILE A 124 1.15 -1.50 -12.22
CA ILE A 124 -0.21 -2.04 -12.07
C ILE A 124 -1.02 -1.19 -11.07
N ASN A 125 -0.47 -0.92 -9.89
CA ASN A 125 -1.14 -0.14 -8.86
C ASN A 125 -1.45 1.29 -9.36
N GLY A 126 -0.44 1.98 -9.90
CA GLY A 126 -0.58 3.35 -10.39
C GLY A 126 -1.54 3.47 -11.58
N THR A 127 -1.38 2.62 -12.60
CA THR A 127 -2.22 2.66 -13.81
C THR A 127 -3.67 2.29 -13.51
N ALA A 128 -3.92 1.33 -12.61
CA ALA A 128 -5.26 0.97 -12.22
C ALA A 128 -5.99 2.15 -11.55
N ASP A 129 -5.32 2.82 -10.62
CA ASP A 129 -5.88 3.96 -9.91
C ASP A 129 -6.08 5.17 -10.84
N ILE A 130 -5.14 5.45 -11.76
CA ILE A 130 -5.29 6.49 -12.78
C ILE A 130 -6.47 6.17 -13.71
N GLN A 131 -6.56 4.97 -14.26
CA GLN A 131 -7.68 4.57 -15.14
C GLN A 131 -9.02 4.77 -14.41
N LYS A 132 -9.12 4.29 -13.16
CA LYS A 132 -10.34 4.42 -12.37
C LYS A 132 -10.69 5.88 -12.09
N MET A 133 -9.72 6.68 -11.66
CA MET A 133 -9.93 8.11 -11.39
C MET A 133 -10.42 8.83 -12.65
N THR A 134 -9.72 8.65 -13.78
CA THR A 134 -10.08 9.28 -15.05
C THR A 134 -11.49 8.86 -15.48
N ALA A 135 -11.81 7.57 -15.48
CA ALA A 135 -13.15 7.08 -15.82
C ALA A 135 -14.24 7.73 -14.94
N LYS A 136 -13.98 7.87 -13.63
CA LYS A 136 -14.91 8.54 -12.70
C LYS A 136 -15.11 10.01 -13.00
N GLN A 137 -14.07 10.72 -13.44
CA GLN A 137 -14.18 12.13 -13.85
C GLN A 137 -15.08 12.30 -15.08
N TYR A 138 -15.10 11.31 -15.98
CA TYR A 138 -16.00 11.28 -17.15
C TYR A 138 -17.39 10.70 -16.83
N GLY A 139 -17.75 10.55 -15.55
CA GLY A 139 -19.08 10.09 -15.15
C GLY A 139 -19.31 8.57 -15.32
N VAL A 140 -18.26 7.78 -15.55
CA VAL A 140 -18.39 6.33 -15.64
C VAL A 140 -18.87 5.75 -14.30
N GLY A 141 -19.91 4.92 -14.38
CA GLY A 141 -20.42 4.11 -13.28
C GLY A 141 -19.42 3.05 -12.82
N LEU A 142 -19.74 1.78 -12.94
CA LEU A 142 -18.81 0.71 -12.58
C LEU A 142 -17.64 0.64 -13.58
N VAL A 143 -16.40 0.78 -13.11
CA VAL A 143 -15.19 0.62 -13.94
C VAL A 143 -14.84 -0.86 -13.99
N LYS A 144 -14.99 -1.49 -15.15
CA LYS A 144 -14.86 -2.93 -15.37
C LYS A 144 -14.04 -3.33 -16.62
N ASP A 145 -13.40 -2.35 -17.25
CA ASP A 145 -12.65 -2.49 -18.50
C ASP A 145 -11.13 -2.39 -18.26
N GLY A 146 -10.33 -2.48 -19.34
CA GLY A 146 -8.88 -2.32 -19.27
C GLY A 146 -8.23 -3.31 -18.31
N ILE A 147 -7.48 -2.83 -17.33
CA ILE A 147 -6.82 -3.68 -16.33
C ILE A 147 -7.81 -4.22 -15.27
N TRP A 148 -8.90 -3.48 -15.01
CA TRP A 148 -9.93 -3.88 -14.04
C TRP A 148 -10.72 -5.10 -14.51
N ARG A 149 -10.78 -5.37 -15.82
CA ARG A 149 -11.43 -6.58 -16.35
C ARG A 149 -10.87 -7.89 -15.75
N PHE A 150 -9.58 -7.90 -15.39
CA PHE A 150 -8.90 -9.09 -14.89
C PHE A 150 -9.08 -9.28 -13.38
N SER A 151 -9.16 -8.17 -12.62
CA SER A 151 -9.33 -8.22 -11.17
C SER A 151 -10.02 -6.97 -10.61
N ARG A 152 -11.02 -7.18 -9.76
CA ARG A 152 -11.81 -6.13 -9.08
C ARG A 152 -11.01 -5.33 -8.06
N ASN A 153 -9.83 -5.83 -7.69
CA ASN A 153 -8.90 -5.20 -6.76
C ASN A 153 -7.45 -5.32 -7.28
N ILE A 154 -7.27 -5.15 -8.59
CA ILE A 154 -5.95 -5.26 -9.23
C ILE A 154 -4.90 -4.31 -8.65
N ASN A 155 -5.33 -3.14 -8.15
CA ASN A 155 -4.43 -2.21 -7.47
C ASN A 155 -3.88 -2.79 -6.15
N TYR A 156 -4.66 -3.57 -5.41
CA TYR A 156 -4.18 -4.28 -4.21
C TYR A 156 -3.19 -5.38 -4.57
N PHE A 157 -3.42 -6.08 -5.69
CA PHE A 157 -2.45 -7.05 -6.20
C PHE A 157 -1.11 -6.38 -6.53
N GLY A 158 -1.14 -5.24 -7.24
CA GLY A 158 0.07 -4.45 -7.49
C GLY A 158 0.80 -4.04 -6.21
N ASP A 159 0.07 -3.68 -5.15
CA ASP A 159 0.67 -3.34 -3.85
C ASP A 159 1.33 -4.55 -3.18
N LEU A 160 0.69 -5.73 -3.23
CA LEU A 160 1.27 -6.98 -2.71
C LEU A 160 2.57 -7.36 -3.44
N LEU A 161 2.66 -7.16 -4.76
CA LEU A 161 3.90 -7.40 -5.50
C LEU A 161 5.06 -6.53 -4.99
N ARG A 162 4.78 -5.27 -4.63
CA ARG A 162 5.80 -4.39 -4.02
C ARG A 162 6.25 -4.89 -2.66
N TYR A 163 5.32 -5.29 -1.79
CA TYR A 163 5.67 -5.84 -0.46
C TYR A 163 6.44 -7.16 -0.55
N LEU A 164 6.11 -8.00 -1.55
CA LEU A 164 6.90 -9.19 -1.86
C LEU A 164 8.30 -8.82 -2.31
N SER A 165 8.47 -7.82 -3.19
CA SER A 165 9.79 -7.33 -3.56
C SER A 165 10.62 -6.90 -2.35
N PHE A 166 10.03 -6.15 -1.41
CA PHE A 166 10.75 -5.76 -0.19
C PHE A 166 11.18 -6.97 0.64
N SER A 167 10.30 -7.97 0.75
CA SER A 167 10.58 -9.19 1.53
C SER A 167 11.67 -10.05 0.91
N ILE A 168 11.69 -10.13 -0.43
CA ILE A 168 12.71 -10.84 -1.20
C ILE A 168 14.08 -10.15 -1.03
N VAL A 169 14.13 -8.81 -1.15
CA VAL A 169 15.38 -8.05 -0.93
C VAL A 169 15.84 -8.14 0.53
N ALA A 170 14.93 -8.24 1.50
CA ALA A 170 15.30 -8.44 2.90
C ALA A 170 16.01 -9.79 3.13
N GLY A 171 15.70 -10.81 2.33
CA GLY A 171 16.33 -12.13 2.41
C GLY A 171 16.05 -12.87 3.72
N SER A 172 14.91 -12.59 4.36
CA SER A 172 14.50 -13.21 5.63
C SER A 172 13.04 -13.64 5.58
N ILE A 173 12.74 -14.84 6.10
CA ILE A 173 11.37 -15.36 6.15
C ILE A 173 10.43 -14.45 6.95
N TRP A 174 10.96 -13.78 7.98
CA TRP A 174 10.21 -12.87 8.84
C TRP A 174 9.75 -11.60 8.10
N ALA A 175 10.41 -11.24 6.99
CA ALA A 175 10.00 -10.10 6.19
C ALA A 175 8.63 -10.30 5.55
N TYR A 176 8.26 -11.55 5.24
CA TYR A 176 6.99 -11.91 4.63
C TYR A 176 5.77 -11.69 5.55
N LEU A 177 5.99 -11.41 6.84
CA LEU A 177 4.90 -10.99 7.73
C LEU A 177 4.20 -9.71 7.23
N VAL A 178 4.93 -8.81 6.56
CA VAL A 178 4.34 -7.58 5.98
C VAL A 178 3.35 -7.88 4.86
N PRO A 179 3.73 -8.54 3.73
CA PRO A 179 2.78 -8.87 2.67
C PRO A 179 1.64 -9.78 3.15
N VAL A 180 1.89 -10.72 4.08
CA VAL A 180 0.83 -11.58 4.64
C VAL A 180 -0.20 -10.75 5.41
N LEU A 181 0.25 -9.88 6.31
CA LEU A 181 -0.66 -9.01 7.06
C LEU A 181 -1.45 -8.08 6.12
N MET A 182 -0.81 -7.55 5.08
CA MET A 182 -1.50 -6.71 4.09
C MET A 182 -2.52 -7.49 3.27
N ALA A 183 -2.21 -8.72 2.89
CA ALA A 183 -3.16 -9.59 2.21
C ALA A 183 -4.39 -9.85 3.08
N LEU A 184 -4.23 -10.13 4.38
CA LEU A 184 -5.34 -10.32 5.31
C LEU A 184 -6.22 -9.07 5.43
N LEU A 185 -5.61 -7.89 5.57
CA LEU A 185 -6.34 -6.61 5.61
C LEU A 185 -7.08 -6.33 4.29
N TYR A 186 -6.47 -6.65 3.15
CA TYR A 186 -7.13 -6.51 1.86
C TYR A 186 -8.29 -7.48 1.69
N ILE A 187 -8.14 -8.74 2.11
CA ILE A 187 -9.23 -9.72 2.07
C ILE A 187 -10.45 -9.19 2.85
N GLN A 188 -10.24 -8.69 4.06
CA GLN A 188 -11.31 -8.08 4.85
C GLN A 188 -11.96 -6.89 4.14
N ARG A 189 -11.14 -5.97 3.60
CA ARG A 189 -11.63 -4.80 2.85
C ARG A 189 -12.38 -5.18 1.58
N ILE A 190 -11.94 -6.24 0.89
CA ILE A 190 -12.58 -6.76 -0.31
C ILE A 190 -14.00 -7.20 0.04
N PHE A 191 -14.19 -8.03 1.07
CA PHE A 191 -15.53 -8.49 1.45
C PHE A 191 -16.49 -7.35 1.77
N GLN A 192 -16.04 -6.33 2.53
CA GLN A 192 -16.84 -5.15 2.83
C GLN A 192 -17.19 -4.36 1.56
N LYS A 193 -16.21 -4.20 0.66
CA LYS A 193 -16.37 -3.50 -0.62
C LYS A 193 -17.32 -4.25 -1.55
N GLU A 194 -17.25 -5.58 -1.65
CA GLU A 194 -18.13 -6.37 -2.52
C GLU A 194 -19.61 -6.20 -2.11
N GLN A 195 -19.91 -6.17 -0.80
CA GLN A 195 -21.27 -5.93 -0.30
C GLN A 195 -21.80 -4.54 -0.66
N SER A 196 -20.96 -3.51 -0.51
CA SER A 196 -21.32 -2.15 -0.93
C SER A 196 -21.51 -2.04 -2.45
N MET A 197 -20.66 -2.72 -3.23
CA MET A 197 -20.71 -2.65 -4.68
C MET A 197 -21.92 -3.35 -5.28
N SER A 198 -22.33 -4.50 -4.74
CA SER A 198 -23.53 -5.21 -5.22
C SER A 198 -24.81 -4.41 -5.00
N GLN A 199 -24.89 -3.64 -3.91
CA GLN A 199 -26.02 -2.75 -3.63
C GLN A 199 -26.01 -1.50 -4.53
N LYS A 200 -24.82 -1.01 -4.89
CA LYS A 200 -24.64 0.25 -5.63
C LYS A 200 -24.75 0.10 -7.14
N TYR A 201 -24.32 -1.03 -7.70
CA TYR A 201 -24.16 -1.22 -9.14
C TYR A 201 -24.95 -2.44 -9.60
N GLN A 202 -25.97 -2.21 -10.43
CA GLN A 202 -26.82 -3.26 -10.99
C GLN A 202 -26.03 -4.29 -11.83
N ASP A 203 -24.97 -3.83 -12.51
CA ASP A 203 -24.11 -4.64 -13.37
C ASP A 203 -22.92 -5.29 -12.63
N TYR A 204 -22.86 -5.18 -11.29
CA TYR A 204 -21.77 -5.74 -10.50
C TYR A 204 -21.72 -7.26 -10.53
N GLU A 205 -22.87 -7.93 -10.48
CA GLU A 205 -22.92 -9.39 -10.45
C GLU A 205 -22.35 -10.01 -11.73
N GLU A 206 -22.62 -9.40 -12.88
CA GLU A 206 -22.05 -9.83 -14.17
C GLU A 206 -20.53 -9.63 -14.17
N TYR A 207 -20.06 -8.46 -13.73
CA TYR A 207 -18.64 -8.18 -13.61
C TYR A 207 -17.93 -9.14 -12.65
N ALA A 208 -18.59 -9.50 -11.55
CA ALA A 208 -18.03 -10.41 -10.56
C ALA A 208 -17.83 -11.83 -11.10
N LYS A 209 -18.68 -12.26 -12.05
CA LYS A 209 -18.57 -13.57 -12.74
C LYS A 209 -17.42 -13.62 -13.75
N SER A 210 -17.05 -12.48 -14.34
CA SER A 210 -16.05 -12.41 -15.42
C SER A 210 -14.67 -11.91 -14.97
N SER A 211 -14.45 -11.68 -13.68
CA SER A 211 -13.20 -11.13 -13.13
C SER A 211 -12.78 -11.85 -11.85
N SER A 212 -11.49 -11.80 -11.53
CA SER A 212 -10.98 -12.24 -10.21
C SER A 212 -11.22 -11.16 -9.15
N ARG A 213 -11.21 -11.52 -7.87
CA ARG A 213 -11.23 -10.61 -6.72
C ARG A 213 -9.92 -9.86 -6.58
N LEU A 214 -8.78 -10.55 -6.57
CA LEU A 214 -7.47 -10.01 -6.23
C LEU A 214 -6.41 -10.46 -7.23
N ILE A 215 -6.08 -11.76 -7.26
CA ILE A 215 -5.01 -12.33 -8.08
C ILE A 215 -5.61 -12.71 -9.44
N PRO A 216 -5.20 -12.05 -10.54
CA PRO A 216 -5.71 -12.34 -11.87
C PRO A 216 -5.65 -13.83 -12.20
N PHE A 217 -6.75 -14.37 -12.72
CA PHE A 217 -6.90 -15.76 -13.15
C PHE A 217 -6.82 -16.82 -12.03
N ILE A 218 -6.73 -16.40 -10.77
CA ILE A 218 -6.62 -17.30 -9.61
C ILE A 218 -7.78 -17.07 -8.64
N TRP A 219 -7.85 -15.88 -8.05
CA TRP A 219 -8.88 -15.58 -7.05
C TRP A 219 -9.28 -14.13 -7.03
#